data_AF-A0A2V8Q281-F1
#
_entry.id   AF-A0A2V8Q281-F1
#
_cell.length_a   1.000
_cell.length_b   1.000
_cell.length_c   1.000
_cell.angle_alpha   90.00
_cell.angle_beta   90.00
_cell.angle_gamma   90.00
#
_symmetry.space_group_name_H-M   'P 1'
#
loop_
_entity.id
_entity.type
_entity.pdbx_description
1 polymer ?
#
loop_
_entity_poly.entity_id
_entity_poly.type
_entity_poly.pdbx_seq_one_letter_code
_entity_poly.pdbx_strand_id
1 'polypeptide(L)'
;MLGLIYPAVLGTILYQLLFTIAHILREQYPLSAIIWIKYMLVVISIGFYVCDYLYIVFTKRYYWWSFLCDIVFLLALYATVIAIDVDNPRNLPHNKVILFCYFIFLLVYLIWDGYESFTLPRGRERDFYRAVVFWELPWLLVIAVFEIIALVWKNHLMISILTIIILSIVTIWFGLLVGRMRKSI
;
A
#
# COMPACT_ATOMS: atom_id res chain seq x y z
N MET A 1 13.73 18.74 -9.61
CA MET A 1 12.79 18.39 -10.70
C MET A 1 12.23 16.97 -10.57
N LEU A 2 12.99 15.97 -10.11
CA LEU A 2 12.49 14.62 -9.82
C LEU A 2 11.30 14.57 -8.85
N GLY A 3 11.29 15.40 -7.80
CA GLY A 3 10.15 15.49 -6.86
C GLY A 3 8.82 16.01 -7.44
N LEU A 4 8.80 16.51 -8.69
CA LEU A 4 7.57 16.86 -9.43
C LEU A 4 7.14 15.77 -10.43
N ILE A 5 8.09 14.95 -10.90
CA ILE A 5 7.82 13.83 -11.81
C ILE A 5 7.07 12.73 -11.06
N TYR A 6 7.41 12.51 -9.78
CA TYR A 6 6.74 11.51 -8.92
C TYR A 6 5.22 11.78 -8.78
N PRO A 7 4.74 12.96 -8.33
CA PRO A 7 3.31 13.28 -8.32
C PRO A 7 2.61 13.16 -9.67
N ALA A 8 3.27 13.58 -10.75
CA ALA A 8 2.69 13.61 -12.07
C ALA A 8 2.52 12.20 -12.65
N VAL A 9 3.55 11.35 -12.56
CA VAL A 9 3.51 9.97 -13.03
C VAL A 9 2.59 9.13 -12.15
N LEU A 10 2.66 9.27 -10.81
CA LEU A 10 1.70 8.64 -9.89
C LEU A 10 0.26 9.01 -10.24
N GLY A 11 -0.02 10.31 -10.34
CA GLY A 11 -1.37 10.82 -10.56
C GLY A 11 -1.96 10.33 -11.89
N THR A 12 -1.14 10.22 -12.93
CA THR A 12 -1.57 9.73 -14.23
C THR A 12 -1.88 8.23 -14.20
N ILE A 13 -1.01 7.43 -13.58
CA ILE A 13 -1.22 5.99 -13.40
C ILE A 13 -2.49 5.74 -12.59
N LEU A 14 -2.70 6.49 -11.50
CA LEU A 14 -3.86 6.34 -10.63
C LEU A 14 -5.17 6.77 -11.31
N TYR A 15 -5.15 7.85 -12.09
CA TYR A 15 -6.29 8.29 -12.88
C TYR A 15 -6.69 7.23 -13.91
N GLN A 16 -5.71 6.68 -14.62
CA GLN A 16 -5.94 5.65 -15.64
C GLN A 16 -6.45 4.34 -15.00
N LEU A 17 -5.89 3.94 -13.86
CA LEU A 17 -6.35 2.78 -13.08
C LEU A 17 -7.77 2.95 -12.58
N LEU A 18 -8.10 4.07 -11.95
CA LEU A 18 -9.44 4.39 -11.48
C LEU A 18 -10.46 4.32 -12.62
N PHE A 19 -10.14 4.90 -13.76
CA PHE A 19 -11.04 4.90 -14.91
C PHE A 19 -11.25 3.50 -15.48
N THR A 20 -10.17 2.73 -15.62
CA THR A 20 -10.21 1.35 -16.13
C THR A 20 -11.00 0.44 -15.19
N ILE A 21 -10.74 0.54 -13.89
CA ILE A 21 -11.45 -0.24 -12.88
C ILE A 21 -12.93 0.17 -12.81
N ALA A 22 -13.25 1.47 -12.83
CA ALA A 22 -14.63 1.93 -12.86
C ALA A 22 -15.39 1.44 -14.09
N HIS A 23 -14.73 1.37 -15.26
CA HIS A 23 -15.32 0.82 -16.47
C HIS A 23 -15.62 -0.68 -16.34
N ILE A 24 -14.63 -1.47 -15.94
CA ILE A 24 -14.78 -2.94 -15.77
C ILE A 24 -15.87 -3.25 -14.75
N LEU A 25 -15.92 -2.50 -13.65
CA LEU A 25 -16.91 -2.70 -12.58
C LEU A 25 -18.34 -2.36 -13.01
N ARG A 26 -18.51 -1.38 -13.91
CA ARG A 26 -19.83 -1.00 -14.42
C ARG A 26 -20.48 -2.13 -15.23
N GLU A 27 -19.67 -2.99 -15.84
CA GLU A 27 -20.12 -4.10 -16.68
C GLU A 27 -20.35 -5.41 -15.89
N GLN A 28 -19.85 -5.52 -14.65
CA GLN A 28 -19.88 -6.76 -13.87
C GLN A 28 -21.07 -6.88 -12.89
N TYR A 29 -22.31 -6.70 -13.40
CA TYR A 29 -23.53 -7.03 -12.66
C TYR A 29 -24.03 -8.44 -13.03
N PRO A 30 -24.46 -9.27 -12.06
CA PRO A 30 -24.63 -9.01 -10.62
C PRO A 30 -23.34 -9.14 -9.78
N LEU A 31 -23.26 -8.36 -8.70
CA LEU A 31 -22.14 -8.36 -7.75
C LEU A 31 -22.04 -9.69 -6.99
N SER A 32 -21.12 -10.54 -7.41
CA SER A 32 -20.74 -11.75 -6.66
C SER A 32 -19.80 -11.39 -5.51
N ALA A 33 -19.68 -12.29 -4.51
CA ALA A 33 -18.75 -12.10 -3.39
C ALA A 33 -17.29 -11.94 -3.84
N ILE A 34 -16.90 -12.58 -4.96
CA ILE A 34 -15.55 -12.49 -5.54
C ILE A 34 -15.30 -11.08 -6.10
N ILE A 35 -16.27 -10.53 -6.82
CA ILE A 35 -16.19 -9.16 -7.36
C ILE A 35 -16.10 -8.15 -6.22
N TRP A 36 -16.87 -8.37 -5.15
CA TRP A 36 -16.81 -7.52 -3.95
C TRP A 36 -15.44 -7.55 -3.27
N ILE A 37 -14.83 -8.73 -3.13
CA ILE A 37 -13.47 -8.89 -2.60
C ILE A 37 -12.46 -8.10 -3.44
N LYS A 38 -12.52 -8.22 -4.77
CA LYS A 38 -11.63 -7.47 -5.67
C LYS A 38 -11.83 -5.97 -5.55
N TYR A 39 -13.08 -5.52 -5.46
CA TYR A 39 -13.42 -4.12 -5.26
C TYR A 39 -12.80 -3.56 -3.98
N MET A 40 -12.94 -4.28 -2.86
CA MET A 40 -12.37 -3.85 -1.58
C MET A 40 -10.84 -3.79 -1.64
N LEU A 41 -10.18 -4.78 -2.25
CA LEU A 41 -8.72 -4.77 -2.41
C LEU A 41 -8.25 -3.58 -3.24
N VAL A 42 -8.92 -3.27 -4.35
CA VAL A 42 -8.62 -2.08 -5.14
C VAL A 42 -8.75 -0.82 -4.31
N VAL A 43 -9.88 -0.64 -3.60
CA VAL A 43 -10.13 0.55 -2.78
C VAL A 43 -9.07 0.71 -1.70
N ILE A 44 -8.66 -0.39 -1.07
CA ILE A 44 -7.58 -0.40 -0.08
C ILE A 44 -6.24 -0.01 -0.72
N SER A 45 -5.89 -0.55 -1.89
CA SER A 45 -4.66 -0.20 -2.59
C SER A 45 -4.62 1.27 -2.99
N ILE A 46 -5.73 1.81 -3.49
CA ILE A 46 -5.85 3.24 -3.80
C ILE A 46 -5.73 4.07 -2.53
N GLY A 47 -6.43 3.71 -1.46
CA GLY A 47 -6.38 4.41 -0.18
C GLY A 47 -4.97 4.43 0.42
N PHE A 48 -4.29 3.29 0.41
CA PHE A 48 -2.90 3.16 0.88
C PHE A 48 -1.97 4.06 0.08
N TYR A 49 -2.11 4.05 -1.24
CA TYR A 49 -1.30 4.86 -2.11
C TYR A 49 -1.57 6.37 -1.98
N VAL A 50 -2.81 6.78 -1.74
CA VAL A 50 -3.11 8.19 -1.42
C VAL A 50 -2.42 8.60 -0.11
N CYS A 51 -2.39 7.71 0.89
CA CYS A 51 -1.67 7.95 2.13
C CYS A 51 -0.15 8.05 1.91
N ASP A 52 0.41 7.15 1.10
CA ASP A 52 1.83 7.14 0.67
C ASP A 52 2.21 8.44 -0.04
N TYR A 53 1.39 8.86 -1.00
CA TYR A 53 1.59 10.12 -1.71
C TYR A 53 1.60 11.32 -0.75
N LEU A 54 0.63 11.39 0.16
CA LEU A 54 0.57 12.46 1.15
C LEU A 54 1.77 12.41 2.11
N TYR A 55 2.18 11.21 2.51
CA TYR A 55 3.35 10.98 3.35
C TYR A 55 4.62 11.60 2.73
N ILE A 56 4.90 11.27 1.47
CA ILE A 56 6.08 11.76 0.74
C ILE A 56 6.02 13.28 0.52
N VAL A 57 4.84 13.82 0.21
CA VAL A 57 4.64 15.28 0.05
C VAL A 57 4.95 16.04 1.34
N PHE A 58 4.66 15.45 2.51
CA PHE A 58 4.89 16.09 3.79
C PHE A 58 6.34 15.98 4.29
N THR A 59 7.10 14.97 3.87
CA THR A 59 8.47 14.69 4.36
C THR A 59 9.60 15.34 3.56
N LYS A 60 9.31 15.96 2.40
CA LYS A 60 10.09 17.00 1.67
C LYS A 60 11.58 16.78 1.33
N ARG A 61 12.29 15.76 1.82
CA ARG A 61 13.70 15.50 1.47
C ARG A 61 13.80 14.33 0.48
N TYR A 62 14.14 14.66 -0.76
CA TYR A 62 14.39 13.67 -1.81
C TYR A 62 15.89 13.37 -1.93
N TYR A 63 16.28 12.14 -1.60
CA TYR A 63 17.61 11.62 -1.90
C TYR A 63 17.58 10.74 -3.16
N TRP A 64 18.75 10.48 -3.76
CA TRP A 64 18.85 9.63 -4.95
C TRP A 64 18.42 8.18 -4.67
N TRP A 65 18.64 7.67 -3.46
CA TRP A 65 18.26 6.31 -3.08
C TRP A 65 16.75 6.21 -2.80
N SER A 66 16.11 7.29 -2.35
CA SER A 66 14.65 7.40 -2.24
C SER A 66 13.96 7.17 -3.58
N PHE A 67 14.57 7.65 -4.68
CA PHE A 67 14.08 7.37 -6.03
C PHE A 67 14.11 5.87 -6.40
N LEU A 68 15.08 5.10 -5.88
CA LEU A 68 15.11 3.65 -6.10
C LEU A 68 13.96 2.97 -5.32
N CYS A 69 13.68 3.42 -4.09
CA CYS A 69 12.54 2.97 -3.30
C CYS A 69 11.21 3.24 -4.04
N ASP A 70 11.06 4.42 -4.65
CA ASP A 70 9.89 4.80 -5.44
C ASP A 70 9.66 3.86 -6.63
N ILE A 71 10.72 3.42 -7.32
CA ILE A 71 10.62 2.43 -8.40
C ILE A 71 10.11 1.10 -7.85
N VAL A 72 10.61 0.65 -6.70
CA VAL A 72 10.15 -0.59 -6.06
C VAL A 72 8.67 -0.49 -5.68
N PHE A 73 8.24 0.66 -5.13
CA PHE A 73 6.84 0.93 -4.82
C PHE A 73 5.94 0.90 -6.05
N LEU A 74 6.36 1.52 -7.15
CA LEU A 74 5.61 1.48 -8.41
C LEU A 74 5.47 0.06 -8.97
N LEU A 75 6.54 -0.73 -8.94
CA LEU A 75 6.52 -2.13 -9.40
C LEU A 75 5.63 -3.00 -8.51
N ALA A 76 5.69 -2.84 -7.19
CA ALA A 76 4.86 -3.56 -6.24
C ALA A 76 3.37 -3.18 -6.39
N LEU A 77 3.06 -1.91 -6.62
CA LEU A 77 1.69 -1.47 -6.90
C LEU A 77 1.17 -2.09 -8.21
N TYR A 78 1.98 -2.07 -9.26
CA TYR A 78 1.63 -2.66 -10.55
C TYR A 78 1.37 -4.17 -10.42
N ALA A 79 2.26 -4.89 -9.72
CA ALA A 79 2.07 -6.31 -9.43
C ALA A 79 0.82 -6.57 -8.58
N THR A 80 0.50 -5.70 -7.62
CA THR A 80 -0.72 -5.79 -6.80
C THR A 80 -1.98 -5.69 -7.67
N VAL A 81 -2.03 -4.72 -8.58
CA VAL A 81 -3.17 -4.55 -9.51
C VAL A 81 -3.36 -5.79 -10.37
N ILE A 82 -2.29 -6.32 -10.96
CA ILE A 82 -2.36 -7.55 -11.77
C ILE A 82 -2.83 -8.73 -10.92
N ALA A 83 -2.33 -8.85 -9.69
CA ALA A 83 -2.67 -9.94 -8.78
C ALA A 83 -4.15 -9.89 -8.30
N ILE A 84 -4.78 -8.71 -8.30
CA ILE A 84 -6.22 -8.59 -8.04
C ILE A 84 -7.05 -9.20 -9.19
N ASP A 85 -6.51 -9.19 -10.42
CA ASP A 85 -7.12 -9.80 -11.61
C ASP A 85 -8.54 -9.28 -11.86
N VAL A 86 -8.71 -7.94 -11.93
CA VAL A 86 -10.04 -7.29 -12.00
C VAL A 86 -10.85 -7.73 -13.24
N ASP A 87 -10.17 -8.10 -14.31
CA ASP A 87 -10.78 -8.50 -15.59
C ASP A 87 -11.52 -9.85 -15.52
N ASN A 88 -11.15 -10.73 -14.60
CA ASN A 88 -11.75 -12.06 -14.50
C ASN A 88 -12.72 -12.16 -13.30
N PRO A 89 -14.05 -12.14 -13.51
CA PRO A 89 -15.02 -12.12 -12.41
C PRO A 89 -15.13 -13.45 -11.64
N ARG A 90 -14.53 -14.54 -12.14
CA ARG A 90 -14.68 -15.89 -11.57
C ARG A 90 -13.52 -16.32 -10.69
N ASN A 91 -12.33 -15.81 -10.95
CA ASN A 91 -11.13 -16.18 -10.20
C ASN A 91 -11.00 -15.35 -8.92
N LEU A 92 -10.59 -15.99 -7.82
CA LEU A 92 -10.17 -15.26 -6.63
C LEU A 92 -8.85 -14.52 -6.89
N PRO A 93 -8.62 -13.37 -6.22
CA PRO A 93 -7.36 -12.66 -6.33
C PRO A 93 -6.19 -13.52 -5.84
N HIS A 94 -5.02 -13.29 -6.40
CA HIS A 94 -3.77 -13.94 -6.01
C HIS A 94 -3.23 -13.34 -4.71
N ASN A 95 -3.90 -13.61 -3.59
CA ASN A 95 -3.60 -13.01 -2.28
C ASN A 95 -2.14 -13.17 -1.84
N LYS A 96 -1.47 -14.25 -2.23
CA LYS A 96 -0.05 -14.47 -1.91
C LYS A 96 0.82 -13.37 -2.52
N VAL A 97 0.58 -13.03 -3.79
CA VAL A 97 1.30 -11.97 -4.49
C VAL A 97 0.96 -10.61 -3.87
N ILE A 98 -0.32 -10.38 -3.54
CA ILE A 98 -0.76 -9.13 -2.89
C ILE A 98 -0.06 -8.96 -1.55
N LEU A 99 -0.11 -9.96 -0.66
CA LEU A 99 0.53 -9.91 0.65
C LEU A 99 2.04 -9.70 0.53
N PHE A 100 2.69 -10.41 -0.39
CA PHE A 100 4.11 -10.25 -0.66
C PHE A 100 4.47 -8.83 -1.12
N CYS A 101 3.65 -8.23 -1.99
CA CYS A 101 3.84 -6.83 -2.40
C CYS A 101 3.72 -5.88 -1.21
N TYR A 102 2.70 -6.03 -0.37
CA TYR A 102 2.53 -5.22 0.84
C TYR A 102 3.65 -5.45 1.88
N PHE A 103 4.17 -6.67 1.96
CA PHE A 103 5.35 -6.98 2.78
C PHE A 103 6.58 -6.23 2.27
N ILE A 104 6.86 -6.27 0.97
CA ILE A 104 7.96 -5.49 0.36
C ILE A 104 7.75 -3.99 0.61
N PHE A 105 6.53 -3.49 0.43
CA PHE A 105 6.20 -2.09 0.70
C PHE A 105 6.63 -1.69 2.11
N LEU A 106 6.11 -2.38 3.13
CA LEU A 106 6.44 -2.09 4.53
C LEU A 106 7.91 -2.29 4.86
N LEU A 107 8.58 -3.26 4.22
CA LEU A 107 10.01 -3.50 4.43
C LEU A 107 10.87 -2.35 3.91
N VAL A 108 10.59 -1.87 2.69
CA VAL A 108 11.30 -0.73 2.10
C VAL A 108 11.05 0.53 2.91
N TYR A 109 9.80 0.73 3.35
CA TYR A 109 9.39 1.79 4.25
C TYR A 109 10.16 1.77 5.58
N LEU A 110 10.23 0.60 6.23
CA LEU A 110 10.98 0.42 7.47
C LEU A 110 12.47 0.77 7.33
N ILE A 111 13.09 0.41 6.20
CA ILE A 111 14.50 0.74 5.93
C ILE A 111 14.65 2.25 5.73
N TRP A 112 13.77 2.87 4.95
CA TRP A 112 13.77 4.32 4.71
C TRP A 112 13.55 5.08 6.01
N ASP A 113 12.44 4.85 6.68
CA ASP A 113 12.02 5.61 7.86
C ASP A 113 12.94 5.32 9.04
N GLY A 114 13.47 4.10 9.14
CA GLY A 114 14.56 3.75 10.03
C GLY A 114 15.77 4.65 9.80
N TYR A 115 16.26 4.73 8.57
CA TYR A 115 17.41 5.57 8.21
C TYR A 115 17.19 7.05 8.56
N GLU A 116 16.04 7.62 8.22
CA GLU A 116 15.70 9.01 8.56
C GLU A 116 15.61 9.23 10.07
N SER A 117 15.01 8.29 10.81
CA SER A 117 14.90 8.36 12.27
C SER A 117 16.25 8.34 13.00
N PHE A 118 17.28 7.74 12.40
CA PHE A 118 18.64 7.71 12.96
C PHE A 118 19.47 8.92 12.52
N THR A 119 19.30 9.38 11.28
CA THR A 119 20.13 10.42 10.67
C THR A 119 19.69 11.83 11.05
N LEU A 120 18.38 12.06 11.25
CA LEU A 120 17.88 13.39 11.56
C LEU A 120 18.22 13.82 13.00
N PRO A 121 18.57 15.11 13.22
CA PRO A 121 18.73 15.68 14.56
C PRO A 121 17.41 15.58 15.34
N ARG A 122 17.49 15.63 16.68
CA ARG A 122 16.28 15.57 17.53
C ARG A 122 15.34 16.71 17.19
N GLY A 123 14.09 16.39 16.88
CA GLY A 123 13.05 17.32 16.47
C GLY A 123 11.77 16.59 16.08
N ARG A 124 10.71 17.35 15.79
CA ARG A 124 9.37 16.80 15.51
C ARG A 124 9.35 15.82 14.34
N GLU A 125 10.14 16.09 13.29
CA GLU A 125 10.25 15.24 12.10
C GLU A 125 10.83 13.87 12.45
N ARG A 126 11.88 13.84 13.27
CA ARG A 126 12.47 12.59 13.76
C ARG A 126 11.51 11.79 14.64
N ASP A 127 10.76 12.46 15.51
CA ASP A 127 9.78 11.80 16.38
C ASP A 127 8.61 11.22 15.56
N PHE A 128 8.24 11.87 14.46
CA PHE A 128 7.30 11.34 13.50
C PHE A 128 7.82 10.07 12.82
N TYR A 129 9.04 10.08 12.25
CA TYR A 129 9.65 8.88 11.66
C TYR A 129 9.74 7.73 12.66
N ARG A 130 10.09 8.01 13.93
CA ARG A 130 10.08 6.98 14.99
C ARG A 130 8.68 6.40 15.24
N ALA A 131 7.65 7.24 15.24
CA ALA A 131 6.27 6.77 15.41
C ALA A 131 5.82 5.91 14.22
N VAL A 132 6.26 6.24 13.00
CA VAL A 132 5.99 5.44 11.80
C VAL A 132 6.73 4.09 11.89
N VAL A 133 8.02 4.07 12.18
CA VAL A 133 8.80 2.83 12.40
C VAL A 133 8.18 1.94 13.48
N PHE A 134 7.73 2.52 14.59
CA PHE A 134 7.05 1.79 15.66
C PHE A 134 5.72 1.18 15.21
N TRP A 135 5.04 1.80 14.24
CA TRP A 135 3.84 1.27 13.61
C TRP A 135 4.18 0.20 12.55
N GLU A 136 5.22 0.38 11.75
CA GLU A 136 5.61 -0.55 10.68
C GLU A 136 6.04 -1.91 11.21
N LEU A 137 6.87 -1.96 12.25
CA LEU A 137 7.41 -3.21 12.82
C LEU A 137 6.32 -4.25 13.15
N PRO A 138 5.28 -3.94 13.95
CA PRO A 138 4.24 -4.91 14.26
C PRO A 138 3.42 -5.31 13.03
N TRP A 139 3.16 -4.39 12.09
CA TRP A 139 2.39 -4.71 10.89
C TRP A 139 3.18 -5.55 9.89
N LEU A 140 4.48 -5.30 9.73
CA LEU A 140 5.38 -6.14 8.94
C LEU A 140 5.38 -7.58 9.47
N LEU A 141 5.44 -7.74 10.81
CA LEU A 141 5.38 -9.05 11.45
C LEU A 141 4.01 -9.73 11.24
N VAL A 142 2.91 -8.98 11.39
CA VAL A 142 1.55 -9.51 11.14
C VAL A 142 1.41 -9.99 9.71
N ILE A 143 1.85 -9.21 8.72
CA ILE A 143 1.79 -9.60 7.30
C ILE A 143 2.70 -10.81 7.04
N ALA A 144 3.92 -10.85 7.57
CA ALA A 144 4.84 -11.98 7.37
C ALA A 144 4.26 -13.29 7.94
N VAL A 145 3.74 -13.25 9.17
CA VAL A 145 3.10 -14.41 9.80
C VAL A 145 1.88 -14.84 9.00
N PHE A 146 1.06 -13.89 8.56
CA PHE A 146 -0.13 -14.18 7.79
C PHE A 146 0.19 -14.75 6.40
N GLU A 147 1.26 -14.30 5.76
CA GLU A 147 1.75 -14.84 4.49
C GLU A 147 2.15 -16.32 4.64
N ILE A 148 2.89 -16.67 5.71
CA ILE A 148 3.23 -18.07 6.02
C ILE A 148 1.97 -18.92 6.23
N ILE A 149 0.99 -18.40 6.97
CA ILE A 149 -0.30 -19.08 7.19
C ILE A 149 -1.03 -19.27 5.85
N ALA A 150 -1.05 -18.26 4.99
CA ALA A 150 -1.68 -18.29 3.68
C ALA A 150 -1.00 -19.28 2.71
N LEU A 151 0.26 -19.66 2.94
CA LEU A 151 0.92 -20.73 2.18
C LEU A 151 0.36 -22.11 2.52
N VAL A 152 0.03 -22.35 3.79
CA VAL A 152 -0.43 -23.66 4.30
C VAL A 152 -1.94 -23.82 4.17
N TRP A 153 -2.70 -22.72 4.22
CA TRP A 153 -4.15 -22.76 4.26
C TRP A 153 -4.77 -22.92 2.86
N LYS A 154 -5.67 -23.91 2.71
CA LYS A 154 -6.34 -24.23 1.44
C LYS A 154 -7.59 -23.39 1.14
N ASN A 155 -8.15 -22.68 2.13
CA ASN A 155 -9.37 -21.90 1.93
C ASN A 155 -9.03 -20.50 1.38
N HIS A 156 -8.93 -20.39 0.06
CA HIS A 156 -8.56 -19.15 -0.64
C HIS A 156 -9.55 -18.00 -0.42
N LEU A 157 -10.84 -18.30 -0.24
CA LEU A 157 -11.86 -17.27 0.01
C LEU A 157 -11.65 -16.64 1.40
N MET A 158 -11.42 -17.47 2.42
CA MET A 158 -11.15 -16.97 3.77
C MET A 158 -9.86 -16.16 3.84
N ILE A 159 -8.80 -16.60 3.14
CA ILE A 159 -7.55 -15.84 3.02
C ILE A 159 -7.83 -14.46 2.41
N SER A 160 -8.66 -14.37 1.37
CA SER A 160 -9.00 -13.10 0.71
C SER A 160 -9.67 -12.13 1.67
N ILE A 161 -10.66 -12.62 2.43
CA ILE A 161 -11.39 -11.81 3.43
C ILE A 161 -10.46 -11.31 4.52
N LEU A 162 -9.61 -12.18 5.05
CA LEU A 162 -8.63 -11.80 6.08
C LEU A 162 -7.58 -10.82 5.53
N THR A 163 -7.14 -10.99 4.29
CA THR A 163 -6.24 -10.05 3.60
C THR A 163 -6.87 -8.65 3.55
N ILE A 164 -8.14 -8.54 3.14
CA ILE A 164 -8.89 -7.28 3.15
C ILE A 164 -8.90 -6.66 4.54
N ILE A 165 -9.22 -7.44 5.57
CA ILE A 165 -9.31 -6.93 6.95
C ILE A 165 -7.96 -6.39 7.41
N ILE A 166 -6.89 -7.18 7.27
CA ILE A 166 -5.54 -6.80 7.69
C ILE A 166 -5.10 -5.54 6.95
N LEU A 167 -5.18 -5.52 5.62
CA LEU A 167 -4.73 -4.39 4.81
C LEU A 167 -5.58 -3.14 5.03
N SER A 168 -6.88 -3.28 5.32
CA SER A 168 -7.73 -2.14 5.70
C SER A 168 -7.25 -1.51 7.01
N ILE A 169 -6.96 -2.33 8.03
CA ILE A 169 -6.50 -1.81 9.32
C ILE A 169 -5.13 -1.12 9.17
N VAL A 170 -4.20 -1.75 8.46
CA VAL A 170 -2.90 -1.16 8.11
C VAL A 170 -3.11 0.21 7.45
N THR A 171 -3.91 0.26 6.39
CA THR A 171 -4.15 1.48 5.61
C THR A 171 -4.80 2.60 6.44
N ILE A 172 -5.82 2.26 7.24
CA ILE A 172 -6.52 3.25 8.09
C ILE A 172 -5.56 3.83 9.13
N TRP A 173 -4.78 2.99 9.81
CA TRP A 173 -3.84 3.46 10.83
C TRP A 173 -2.72 4.30 10.22
N PHE A 174 -2.21 3.89 9.05
CA PHE A 174 -1.23 4.69 8.33
C PHE A 174 -1.78 6.06 7.96
N GLY A 175 -3.00 6.13 7.41
CA GLY A 175 -3.67 7.39 7.10
C GLY A 175 -3.85 8.30 8.33
N LEU A 176 -4.15 7.73 9.49
CA LEU A 176 -4.22 8.49 10.75
C LEU A 176 -2.84 9.05 11.17
N LEU A 177 -1.76 8.29 10.99
CA LEU A 177 -0.39 8.76 11.27
C LEU A 177 0.00 9.90 10.33
N VAL A 178 -0.19 9.73 9.03
CA VAL A 178 0.06 10.78 8.02
C VAL A 178 -0.76 12.04 8.33
N GLY A 179 -2.03 11.89 8.74
CA GLY A 179 -2.89 12.99 9.15
C GLY A 179 -2.41 13.75 10.39
N ARG A 180 -1.67 13.11 11.31
CA ARG A 180 -1.05 13.79 12.45
C ARG A 180 0.12 14.68 12.02
N MET A 181 0.92 14.24 11.05
CA MET A 181 2.05 15.03 10.53
C MET A 181 1.57 16.34 9.89
N ARG A 182 0.46 16.30 9.15
CA ARG A 182 -0.17 17.51 8.59
C ARG A 182 -0.50 18.56 9.67
N LYS A 183 -0.88 18.13 10.87
CA LYS A 183 -1.23 19.05 11.97
C LYS A 183 0.00 19.60 12.70
N SER A 184 1.18 19.02 12.52
CA SER A 184 2.41 19.44 13.19
C SER A 184 3.33 20.34 12.36
N ILE A 185 3.05 20.43 11.04
CA ILE A 185 3.61 21.41 10.09
C ILE A 185 2.81 22.70 10.18
#